data_AF-J2TAI9-F1
#
_entry.id   AF-J2TAI9-F1
#
_cell.length_a   1.000
_cell.length_b   1.000
_cell.length_c   1.000
_cell.angle_alpha   90.00
_cell.angle_beta   90.00
_cell.angle_gamma   90.00
#
_symmetry.space_group_name_H-M   'P 1'
#
loop_
_entity.id
_entity.type
_entity.pdbx_description
1 polymer ?
#
loop_
_entity_poly.entity_id
_entity_poly.type
_entity_poly.pdbx_seq_one_letter_code
_entity_poly.pdbx_strand_id
1 'polypeptide(L)'
;MKKILFTLLIIYGFGLNAQKTDYDWKKMDPKQRKEVINNLSPEERKALLTKFRNNMIMDNLNIDPGDKAEFTALYNEYIENQKQIKSQFNSNFNPETLSDDEAKAKLQQSFEVGQKLLDNRKKYADKMQQVIPCQKVLKLFQSEGMMRDKMSERKPHDKNGMVRPKENP
;
A
#
# COMPACT_ATOMS: atom_id res chain seq x y z
N MET A 1 12.54 -2.68 -68.77
CA MET A 1 11.13 -3.08 -68.63
C MET A 1 10.67 -2.78 -67.22
N LYS A 2 9.57 -2.02 -67.08
CA LYS A 2 8.87 -1.65 -65.84
C LYS A 2 8.30 -2.88 -65.12
N LYS A 3 8.32 -2.91 -63.77
CA LYS A 3 7.23 -3.32 -62.83
C LYS A 3 7.60 -2.75 -61.43
N ILE A 4 7.05 -1.61 -61.01
CA ILE A 4 5.86 -1.38 -60.17
C ILE A 4 5.99 -1.91 -58.71
N LEU A 5 5.87 -0.93 -57.79
CA LEU A 5 5.77 -0.90 -56.33
C LEU A 5 5.18 -2.12 -55.60
N PHE A 6 5.67 -2.32 -54.36
CA PHE A 6 4.81 -2.40 -53.16
C PHE A 6 5.54 -1.83 -51.93
N THR A 7 5.10 -0.66 -51.48
CA THR A 7 5.38 -0.09 -50.16
C THR A 7 4.65 -0.89 -49.09
N LEU A 8 5.38 -1.57 -48.19
CA LEU A 8 4.86 -2.03 -46.91
C LEU A 8 5.35 -1.07 -45.83
N LEU A 9 4.44 -0.22 -45.35
CA LEU A 9 4.56 0.51 -44.09
C LEU A 9 4.65 -0.52 -42.97
N ILE A 10 5.86 -0.81 -42.49
CA ILE A 10 6.06 -1.49 -41.21
C ILE A 10 5.69 -0.46 -40.14
N ILE A 11 4.41 -0.44 -39.77
CA ILE A 11 3.99 0.13 -38.50
C ILE A 11 4.61 -0.78 -37.45
N TYR A 12 5.80 -0.40 -36.97
CA TYR A 12 6.34 -0.93 -35.73
C TYR A 12 5.33 -0.56 -34.65
N GLY A 13 4.44 -1.51 -34.36
CA GLY A 13 3.63 -1.47 -33.18
C GLY A 13 4.58 -1.28 -32.01
N PHE A 14 4.44 -0.14 -31.33
CA PHE A 14 4.83 0.00 -29.94
C PHE A 14 3.95 -0.96 -29.14
N GLY A 15 4.26 -2.26 -29.25
CA GLY A 15 3.88 -3.25 -28.27
C GLY A 15 4.64 -2.87 -27.02
N LEU A 16 3.93 -2.25 -26.08
CA LEU A 16 4.37 -2.06 -24.71
C LEU A 16 4.83 -3.41 -24.20
N ASN A 17 6.15 -3.61 -24.24
CA ASN A 17 6.83 -4.64 -23.49
C ASN A 17 6.61 -4.29 -22.01
N ALA A 18 5.46 -4.67 -21.46
CA ALA A 18 5.38 -4.97 -20.05
C ALA A 18 6.24 -6.21 -19.84
N GLN A 19 7.57 -6.02 -19.83
CA GLN A 19 8.51 -7.01 -19.33
C GLN A 19 8.02 -7.33 -17.92
N LYS A 20 7.40 -8.50 -17.75
CA LYS A 20 7.18 -9.10 -16.43
C LYS A 20 8.56 -9.41 -15.87
N THR A 21 9.22 -8.43 -15.30
CA THR A 21 10.43 -8.62 -14.51
C THR A 21 10.00 -9.26 -13.19
N ASP A 22 10.06 -10.58 -13.14
CA ASP A 22 9.97 -11.31 -11.90
C ASP A 22 11.33 -11.24 -11.21
N TYR A 23 11.60 -10.15 -10.49
CA TYR A 23 12.86 -10.06 -9.77
C TYR A 23 12.84 -11.06 -8.60
N ASP A 24 13.95 -11.76 -8.39
CA ASP A 24 14.10 -12.65 -7.24
C ASP A 24 14.67 -11.85 -6.05
N TRP A 25 13.81 -11.06 -5.39
CA TRP A 25 14.24 -10.20 -4.28
C TRP A 25 14.94 -10.96 -3.17
N LYS A 26 14.64 -12.25 -2.95
CA LYS A 26 15.31 -13.07 -1.92
C LYS A 26 16.80 -13.27 -2.21
N LYS A 27 17.20 -13.20 -3.48
CA LYS A 27 18.58 -13.34 -3.94
C LYS A 27 19.34 -12.02 -4.12
N MET A 28 18.63 -10.89 -4.16
CA MET A 28 19.26 -9.56 -4.32
C MET A 28 19.77 -9.01 -2.98
N ASP A 29 20.93 -8.36 -3.01
CA ASP A 29 21.43 -7.61 -1.85
C ASP A 29 20.70 -6.25 -1.68
N PRO A 30 20.76 -5.61 -0.49
CA PRO A 30 20.04 -4.37 -0.23
C PRO A 30 20.39 -3.20 -1.17
N LYS A 31 21.63 -3.10 -1.68
CA LYS A 31 22.04 -2.04 -2.60
C LYS A 31 21.42 -2.26 -3.98
N GLN A 32 21.48 -3.49 -4.49
CA GLN A 32 20.83 -3.86 -5.75
C GLN A 32 19.31 -3.59 -5.71
N ARG A 33 18.64 -3.94 -4.62
CA ARG A 33 17.20 -3.65 -4.45
C ARG A 33 16.92 -2.16 -4.49
N LYS A 34 17.76 -1.34 -3.84
CA LYS A 34 17.61 0.12 -3.81
C LYS A 34 17.81 0.74 -5.20
N GLU A 35 18.81 0.26 -5.93
CA GLU A 35 19.11 0.71 -7.29
C GLU A 35 17.95 0.41 -8.26
N VAL A 36 17.43 -0.82 -8.24
CA VAL A 36 16.25 -1.20 -9.03
C VAL A 36 15.07 -0.28 -8.72
N ILE A 37 14.75 -0.05 -7.45
CA ILE A 37 13.61 0.80 -7.05
C ILE A 37 13.79 2.26 -7.52
N ASN A 38 15.02 2.78 -7.48
CA ASN A 38 15.32 4.15 -7.88
C ASN A 38 15.21 4.36 -9.39
N ASN A 39 15.56 3.35 -10.19
CA ASN A 39 15.55 3.42 -11.65
C ASN A 39 14.16 3.22 -12.28
N LEU A 40 13.15 2.79 -11.51
CA LEU A 40 11.78 2.63 -11.98
C LEU A 40 11.03 3.97 -12.03
N SER A 41 10.17 4.13 -13.04
CA SER A 41 9.18 5.21 -13.08
C SER A 41 8.21 5.13 -11.89
N PRO A 42 7.49 6.22 -11.54
CA PRO A 42 6.54 6.21 -10.43
C PRO A 42 5.49 5.10 -10.54
N GLU A 43 4.96 4.84 -11.74
CA GLU A 43 3.94 3.81 -11.97
C GLU A 43 4.52 2.40 -11.86
N GLU A 44 5.70 2.16 -12.44
CA GLU A 44 6.37 0.87 -12.31
C GLU A 44 6.76 0.57 -10.86
N ARG A 45 7.24 1.59 -10.12
CA ARG A 45 7.52 1.48 -8.69
C ARG A 45 6.25 1.13 -7.90
N LYS A 46 5.12 1.79 -8.20
CA LYS A 46 3.84 1.51 -7.54
C LYS A 46 3.36 0.10 -7.83
N ALA A 47 3.41 -0.33 -9.10
CA ALA A 47 3.04 -1.69 -9.51
C ALA A 47 3.92 -2.73 -8.81
N LEU A 48 5.23 -2.47 -8.76
CA LEU A 48 6.19 -3.32 -8.09
C LEU A 48 5.89 -3.47 -6.59
N LEU A 49 5.74 -2.36 -5.87
CA LEU A 49 5.47 -2.37 -4.44
C LEU A 49 4.12 -3.04 -4.13
N THR A 50 3.14 -2.87 -5.01
CA THR A 50 1.84 -3.56 -4.91
C THR A 50 2.01 -5.07 -5.04
N LYS A 51 2.75 -5.54 -6.04
CA LYS A 51 3.05 -6.97 -6.23
C LYS A 51 3.78 -7.54 -5.01
N PHE A 52 4.79 -6.83 -4.51
CA PHE A 52 5.55 -7.26 -3.33
C PHE A 52 4.67 -7.39 -2.09
N ARG A 53 3.84 -6.37 -1.80
CA ARG A 53 2.89 -6.39 -0.69
C ARG A 53 1.92 -7.56 -0.81
N ASN A 54 1.39 -7.83 -2.00
CA ASN A 54 0.45 -8.92 -2.24
C ASN A 54 1.12 -10.28 -2.03
N ASN A 55 2.33 -10.48 -2.55
CA ASN A 55 3.08 -11.71 -2.32
C ASN A 55 3.37 -11.94 -0.85
N MET A 56 3.82 -10.91 -0.14
CA MET A 56 4.12 -11.01 1.29
C MET A 56 2.89 -11.40 2.11
N ILE A 57 1.71 -10.85 1.81
CA ILE A 57 0.51 -11.22 2.55
C ILE A 57 0.03 -12.63 2.19
N MET A 58 0.10 -13.01 0.91
CA MET A 58 -0.29 -14.36 0.47
C MET A 58 0.57 -15.42 1.16
N ASP A 59 1.89 -15.19 1.22
CA ASP A 59 2.84 -16.07 1.89
C ASP A 59 2.58 -16.10 3.41
N ASN A 60 2.32 -14.93 4.04
CA ASN A 60 2.07 -14.86 5.47
C ASN A 60 0.80 -15.62 5.89
N LEU A 61 -0.25 -15.54 5.07
CA LEU A 61 -1.53 -16.18 5.34
C LEU A 61 -1.59 -17.63 4.83
N ASN A 62 -0.60 -18.07 4.05
CA ASN A 62 -0.58 -19.35 3.36
C ASN A 62 -1.88 -19.55 2.54
N ILE A 63 -2.14 -18.63 1.61
CA ILE A 63 -3.34 -18.67 0.76
C ILE A 63 -3.24 -19.80 -0.25
N ASP A 64 -4.29 -20.60 -0.33
CA ASP A 64 -4.37 -21.74 -1.24
C ASP A 64 -4.34 -21.27 -2.69
N PRO A 65 -3.66 -21.99 -3.62
CA PRO A 65 -3.49 -21.52 -4.99
C PRO A 65 -4.79 -21.18 -5.73
N GLY A 66 -5.88 -21.89 -5.43
CA GLY A 66 -7.20 -21.65 -6.01
C GLY A 66 -7.82 -20.30 -5.61
N ASP A 67 -7.51 -19.81 -4.42
CA ASP A 67 -8.15 -18.61 -3.85
C ASP A 67 -7.31 -17.34 -4.07
N LYS A 68 -6.06 -17.48 -4.54
CA LYS A 68 -5.10 -16.36 -4.65
C LYS A 68 -5.63 -15.20 -5.48
N ALA A 69 -6.25 -15.47 -6.61
CA ALA A 69 -6.72 -14.42 -7.52
C ALA A 69 -7.83 -13.58 -6.88
N GLU A 70 -8.86 -14.25 -6.35
CA GLU A 70 -10.00 -13.60 -5.71
C GLU A 70 -9.60 -12.89 -4.42
N PHE A 71 -8.84 -13.55 -3.54
CA PHE A 71 -8.33 -12.93 -2.33
C PHE A 71 -7.48 -11.70 -2.64
N THR A 72 -6.59 -11.76 -3.64
CA THR A 72 -5.75 -10.62 -4.02
C THR A 72 -6.58 -9.43 -4.50
N ALA A 73 -7.65 -9.68 -5.28
CA ALA A 73 -8.56 -8.63 -5.72
C ALA A 73 -9.24 -7.96 -4.53
N LEU A 74 -9.83 -8.73 -3.62
CA LEU A 74 -10.47 -8.23 -2.40
C LEU A 74 -9.51 -7.45 -1.51
N TYR A 75 -8.29 -7.94 -1.35
CA TYR A 75 -7.27 -7.29 -0.52
C TYR A 75 -6.80 -5.95 -1.13
N ASN A 76 -6.70 -5.85 -2.45
CA ASN A 76 -6.38 -4.58 -3.10
C ASN A 76 -7.53 -3.57 -2.98
N GLU A 77 -8.78 -4.01 -3.17
CA GLU A 77 -9.98 -3.17 -2.99
C GLU A 77 -10.06 -2.65 -1.55
N TYR A 78 -9.77 -3.51 -0.55
CA TYR A 78 -9.72 -3.15 0.86
C TYR A 78 -8.70 -2.03 1.15
N ILE A 79 -7.47 -2.17 0.65
CA ILE A 79 -6.40 -1.20 0.90
C ILE A 79 -6.63 0.11 0.16
N GLU A 80 -7.16 0.09 -1.06
CA GLU A 80 -7.49 1.32 -1.79
C GLU A 80 -8.63 2.07 -1.09
N ASN A 81 -9.69 1.39 -0.66
CA ASN A 81 -10.75 2.04 0.12
C ASN A 81 -10.22 2.59 1.45
N GLN A 82 -9.34 1.85 2.12
CA GLN A 82 -8.71 2.34 3.35
C GLN A 82 -7.91 3.62 3.10
N LYS A 83 -7.20 3.71 1.98
CA LYS A 83 -6.45 4.90 1.57
C LYS A 83 -7.38 6.08 1.27
N GLN A 84 -8.46 5.87 0.53
CA GLN A 84 -9.46 6.89 0.22
C GLN A 84 -10.17 7.43 1.47
N ILE A 85 -10.46 6.56 2.44
CA ILE A 85 -11.03 6.97 3.72
C ILE A 85 -10.01 7.81 4.50
N LYS A 86 -8.76 7.35 4.59
CA LYS A 86 -7.69 8.08 5.30
C LYS A 86 -7.41 9.45 4.68
N SER A 87 -7.50 9.60 3.36
CA SER A 87 -7.28 10.90 2.70
C SER A 87 -8.36 11.94 3.04
N GLN A 88 -9.50 11.54 3.60
CA GLN A 88 -10.53 12.48 4.06
C GLN A 88 -10.13 13.23 5.33
N PHE A 89 -9.09 12.80 6.05
CA PHE A 89 -8.58 13.49 7.23
C PHE A 89 -7.15 13.98 6.99
N ASN A 90 -6.98 15.31 6.95
CA ASN A 90 -5.65 15.91 6.96
C ASN A 90 -5.08 15.88 8.38
N SER A 91 -4.11 14.99 8.62
CA SER A 91 -3.41 14.88 9.90
C SER A 91 -2.24 15.85 10.05
N ASN A 92 -1.93 16.66 9.04
CA ASN A 92 -0.85 17.65 9.08
C ASN A 92 -1.40 19.02 9.51
N PHE A 93 -1.54 19.21 10.82
CA PHE A 93 -1.91 20.48 11.44
C PHE A 93 -1.24 20.61 12.82
N ASN A 94 -1.10 21.84 13.31
CA ASN A 94 -0.65 22.11 14.67
C ASN A 94 -1.88 22.33 15.57
N PRO A 95 -2.16 21.45 16.56
CA PRO A 95 -3.31 21.63 17.46
C PRO A 95 -3.27 22.96 18.23
N GLU A 96 -2.07 23.43 18.59
CA GLU A 96 -1.87 24.64 19.40
C GLU A 96 -2.22 25.94 18.67
N THR A 97 -2.43 25.89 17.35
CA THR A 97 -2.80 27.07 16.54
C THR A 97 -4.27 27.09 16.14
N LEU A 98 -5.05 26.08 16.54
CA LEU A 98 -6.47 26.01 16.23
C LEU A 98 -7.29 26.78 17.27
N SER A 99 -8.35 27.43 16.81
CA SER A 99 -9.44 27.82 17.72
C SER A 99 -10.18 26.58 18.26
N ASP A 100 -10.92 26.75 19.36
CA ASP A 100 -11.72 25.67 19.96
C ASP A 100 -12.70 25.04 18.96
N ASP A 101 -13.35 25.84 18.12
CA ASP A 101 -14.30 25.36 17.11
C ASP A 101 -13.60 24.55 16.01
N GLU A 102 -12.43 25.00 15.55
CA GLU A 102 -11.61 24.27 14.59
C GLU A 102 -11.09 22.95 15.18
N ALA A 103 -10.62 22.97 16.42
CA ALA A 103 -10.18 21.78 17.13
C ALA A 103 -11.33 20.77 17.30
N LYS A 104 -12.52 21.25 17.67
CA LYS A 104 -13.74 20.44 17.77
C LYS A 104 -14.13 19.82 16.43
N ALA A 105 -14.05 20.58 15.34
CA ALA A 105 -14.29 20.06 13.99
C ALA A 105 -13.28 18.96 13.61
N LYS A 106 -11.99 19.14 13.96
CA LYS A 106 -10.96 18.10 13.75
C LYS A 106 -11.24 16.84 14.55
N LEU A 107 -11.65 16.95 15.80
CA LEU A 107 -12.04 15.80 16.62
C LEU A 107 -13.20 15.04 15.99
N GLN A 108 -14.26 15.76 15.58
CA GLN A 108 -15.42 15.15 14.94
C GLN A 108 -15.04 14.42 13.64
N GLN A 109 -14.24 15.06 12.78
CA GLN A 109 -13.73 14.46 11.55
C GLN A 109 -12.91 13.19 11.83
N SER A 110 -12.13 13.18 12.93
CA SER A 110 -11.34 12.00 13.32
C SER A 110 -12.22 10.81 13.68
N PHE A 111 -13.35 11.04 14.36
CA PHE A 111 -14.32 9.99 14.69
C PHE A 111 -15.02 9.46 13.45
N GLU A 112 -15.43 10.33 12.53
CA GLU A 112 -16.06 9.93 11.27
C GLU A 112 -15.14 9.07 10.41
N VAL A 113 -13.86 9.45 10.29
CA VAL A 113 -12.87 8.64 9.58
C VAL A 113 -12.61 7.31 10.30
N GLY A 114 -12.54 7.33 11.64
CA GLY A 114 -12.43 6.10 12.44
C GLY A 114 -13.59 5.13 12.20
N GLN A 115 -14.82 5.65 12.19
CA GLN A 115 -16.03 4.87 11.91
C GLN A 115 -15.99 4.26 10.50
N LYS A 116 -15.68 5.06 9.47
CA LYS A 116 -15.55 4.56 8.09
C LYS A 116 -14.47 3.49 7.95
N LEU A 117 -13.35 3.61 8.66
CA LEU A 117 -12.30 2.60 8.68
C LEU A 117 -12.78 1.29 9.32
N LEU A 118 -13.52 1.37 10.42
CA LEU A 118 -14.12 0.20 11.07
C LEU A 118 -15.13 -0.48 10.16
N ASP A 119 -16.00 0.29 9.50
CA ASP A 119 -17.01 -0.25 8.58
C ASP A 119 -16.36 -0.87 7.33
N ASN A 120 -15.29 -0.26 6.81
CA ASN A 120 -14.48 -0.85 5.75
C ASN A 120 -13.89 -2.19 6.20
N ARG A 121 -13.32 -2.26 7.42
CA ARG A 121 -12.79 -3.52 7.97
C ARG A 121 -13.87 -4.60 8.10
N LYS A 122 -15.06 -4.26 8.61
CA LYS A 122 -16.21 -5.19 8.68
C LYS A 122 -16.60 -5.71 7.31
N LYS A 123 -16.85 -4.81 6.36
CA LYS A 123 -17.23 -5.14 4.98
C LYS A 123 -16.27 -6.12 4.32
N TYR A 124 -14.96 -5.91 4.48
CA TYR A 124 -13.97 -6.80 3.87
C TYR A 124 -13.68 -8.05 4.66
N ALA A 125 -13.89 -8.06 5.98
CA ALA A 125 -13.91 -9.31 6.75
C ALA A 125 -15.01 -10.23 6.20
N ASP A 126 -16.22 -9.69 5.98
CA ASP A 126 -17.36 -10.44 5.48
C ASP A 126 -17.15 -10.97 4.05
N LYS A 127 -16.53 -10.17 3.17
CA LYS A 127 -16.16 -10.62 1.82
C LYS A 127 -15.06 -11.68 1.85
N MET A 128 -13.97 -11.43 2.58
CA MET A 128 -12.80 -12.31 2.59
C MET A 128 -13.09 -13.66 3.27
N GLN A 129 -13.95 -13.70 4.28
CA GLN A 129 -14.29 -14.96 4.95
C GLN A 129 -15.11 -15.94 4.08
N GLN A 130 -15.66 -15.46 2.95
CA GLN A 130 -16.25 -16.35 1.93
C GLN A 130 -15.20 -17.03 1.05
N VAL A 131 -13.98 -16.48 1.00
CA VAL A 131 -12.90 -16.92 0.11
C VAL A 131 -11.80 -17.65 0.87
N ILE A 132 -11.52 -17.22 2.10
CA ILE A 132 -10.47 -17.79 2.95
C ILE A 132 -11.01 -18.04 4.38
N PRO A 133 -10.46 -19.01 5.13
CA PRO A 133 -10.89 -19.26 6.50
C PRO A 133 -10.83 -18.03 7.41
N CYS A 134 -11.80 -17.87 8.32
CA CYS A 134 -11.87 -16.75 9.26
C CYS A 134 -10.58 -16.54 10.06
N GLN A 135 -9.85 -17.62 10.39
CA GLN A 135 -8.55 -17.56 11.07
C GLN A 135 -7.50 -16.83 10.24
N LYS A 136 -7.49 -17.00 8.91
CA LYS A 136 -6.60 -16.27 7.99
C LYS A 136 -7.00 -14.79 7.92
N VAL A 137 -8.30 -14.48 7.93
CA VAL A 137 -8.81 -13.09 8.00
C VAL A 137 -8.42 -12.42 9.32
N LEU A 138 -8.53 -13.12 10.46
CA LEU A 138 -8.07 -12.60 11.76
C LEU A 138 -6.56 -12.35 11.76
N LYS A 139 -5.77 -13.30 11.23
CA LYS A 139 -4.31 -13.16 11.10
C LYS A 139 -3.91 -11.96 10.24
N LEU A 140 -4.63 -11.71 9.13
CA LEU A 140 -4.46 -10.53 8.30
C LEU A 140 -4.56 -9.26 9.14
N PHE A 141 -5.67 -9.08 9.88
CA PHE A 141 -5.87 -7.87 10.67
C PHE A 141 -4.92 -7.73 11.86
N GLN A 142 -4.47 -8.84 12.47
CA GLN A 142 -3.41 -8.79 13.48
C GLN A 142 -2.08 -8.29 12.89
N SER A 143 -1.77 -8.71 11.66
CA SER A 143 -0.54 -8.30 10.98
C SER A 143 -0.51 -6.83 10.57
N GLU A 144 -1.67 -6.22 10.30
CA GLU A 144 -1.77 -4.80 9.90
C GLU A 144 -1.27 -3.83 10.98
N GLY A 145 -1.63 -4.07 12.25
CA GLY A 145 -1.16 -3.25 13.38
C GLY A 145 0.35 -3.38 13.59
N MET A 146 0.85 -4.62 13.60
CA MET A 146 2.27 -4.91 13.80
C MET A 146 3.18 -4.39 12.69
N MET A 147 2.72 -4.41 11.43
CA MET A 147 3.49 -3.87 10.31
C MET A 147 3.59 -2.35 10.35
N ARG A 148 2.54 -1.65 10.78
CA ARG A 148 2.58 -0.21 11.02
C ARG A 148 3.61 0.13 12.09
N ASP A 149 3.56 -0.57 13.22
CA ASP A 149 4.41 -0.27 14.39
C ASP A 149 5.90 -0.51 14.07
N LYS A 150 6.22 -1.63 13.39
CA LYS A 150 7.59 -1.92 12.91
C LYS A 150 8.10 -0.96 11.83
N MET A 151 7.21 -0.32 11.05
CA MET A 151 7.60 0.70 10.08
C MET A 151 7.79 2.08 10.74
N SER A 152 7.05 2.39 11.80
CA SER A 152 7.23 3.62 12.58
C SER A 152 8.50 3.61 13.43
N GLU A 153 8.88 2.48 14.03
CA GLU A 153 10.13 2.32 14.79
C GLU A 153 11.40 2.47 13.93
N ARG A 154 11.27 2.30 12.61
CA ARG A 154 12.37 2.41 11.64
C ARG A 154 12.55 3.79 11.04
N LYS A 155 11.67 4.75 11.34
CA LYS A 155 12.00 6.15 11.06
C LYS A 155 13.16 6.50 12.00
N PRO A 156 14.37 6.84 11.52
CA PRO A 156 15.34 7.45 12.40
C PRO A 156 14.64 8.64 13.03
N HIS A 157 14.50 8.60 14.36
CA HIS A 157 14.12 9.76 15.12
C HIS A 157 15.18 10.80 14.75
N ASP A 158 14.81 11.79 13.94
CA ASP A 158 15.69 12.89 13.61
C ASP A 158 15.94 13.61 14.94
N LYS A 159 17.03 13.21 15.61
CA LYS A 159 17.47 13.78 16.89
C LYS A 159 18.16 15.09 16.56
N ASN A 160 17.41 16.06 16.08
CA ASN A 160 17.85 17.44 16.02
C ASN A 160 16.68 18.34 16.43
N GLY A 161 16.45 18.38 17.74
CA GLY A 161 15.40 19.16 18.38
C GLY A 161 15.36 18.88 19.87
N MET A 162 16.26 19.53 20.61
CA MET A 162 16.33 19.69 22.08
C MET A 162 15.35 18.86 22.92
N VAL A 163 15.87 17.80 23.56
CA VAL A 163 15.25 17.19 24.73
C VAL A 163 15.34 18.18 25.88
N ARG A 164 14.22 18.80 26.27
CA ARG A 164 14.11 19.41 27.60
C ARG A 164 13.82 18.30 28.62
N PRO A 165 14.50 18.25 29.78
CA PRO A 165 14.15 17.30 30.83
C PRO A 165 12.71 17.52 31.29
N LYS A 166 11.94 16.44 31.43
CA LYS A 166 10.68 16.45 32.17
C LYS A 166 11.00 16.68 33.64
N GLU A 167 10.71 17.86 34.16
CA GLU A 167 10.46 18.03 35.58
C GLU A 167 9.02 17.58 35.84
N ASN A 168 8.86 16.54 36.65
CA ASN A 168 7.57 16.14 37.19
C ASN A 168 7.29 16.93 38.48
N PRO A 169 6.03 17.33 38.73
CA PRO A 169 5.58 17.69 40.08
C PRO A 169 5.47 16.47 41.00
#